data_AF-A0AA38UAU3-F1
#
_entry.id   AF-A0AA38UAU3-F1
#
_cell.length_a   1.000
_cell.length_b   1.000
_cell.length_c   1.000
_cell.angle_alpha   90.00
_cell.angle_beta   90.00
_cell.angle_gamma   90.00
#
_symmetry.space_group_name_H-M   'P 1'
#
loop_
_entity.id
_entity.type
_entity.pdbx_description
1 polymer ?
#
loop_
_entity_poly.entity_id
_entity_poly.type
_entity_poly.pdbx_seq_one_letter_code
_entity_poly.pdbx_strand_id
1 'polypeptide(L)'
;MLPKLRDLVTSIVEDPLDRCKWGPFVLAHMNFNPQNIIFAREGGQILCVLDWETSLTVPLWALVCYPSWFGQECPGMSRKRNPRETQMFKDTYIRELQKLTLEQFILIVVQNPRLELKRRFAEVATLPWPKAHFMQDWINENTKDS
;
A
#
# COMPACT_ATOMS: atom_id res chain seq x y z
N MET A 1 11.58 -11.97 22.92
CA MET A 1 10.80 -10.98 22.15
C MET A 1 11.60 -10.45 20.95
N LEU A 2 12.81 -9.91 21.15
CA LEU A 2 13.67 -9.39 20.06
C LEU A 2 14.05 -10.42 18.96
N PRO A 3 14.40 -11.69 19.27
CA PRO A 3 14.72 -12.68 18.23
C PRO A 3 13.51 -13.00 17.33
N LYS A 4 12.33 -13.24 17.93
CA LYS A 4 11.08 -13.50 17.18
C LYS A 4 10.68 -12.32 16.27
N LEU A 5 10.86 -11.08 16.75
CA LEU A 5 10.63 -9.89 15.92
C LEU A 5 11.60 -9.83 14.75
N ARG A 6 12.90 -10.07 15.00
CA ARG A 6 13.92 -10.12 13.96
C ARG A 6 13.55 -11.18 12.93
N ASP A 7 13.21 -12.39 13.34
CA ASP A 7 12.89 -13.49 12.42
C ASP A 7 11.63 -13.19 11.58
N LEU A 8 10.59 -12.60 12.20
CA LEU A 8 9.39 -12.14 11.49
C LEU A 8 9.72 -11.06 10.45
N VAL A 9 10.45 -10.01 10.84
CA VAL A 9 10.84 -8.92 9.93
C VAL A 9 11.71 -9.45 8.80
N THR A 10 12.71 -10.29 9.12
CA THR A 10 13.56 -10.95 8.13
C THR A 10 12.71 -11.76 7.15
N SER A 11 11.74 -12.55 7.63
CA SER A 11 10.87 -13.36 6.76
C SER A 11 10.01 -12.55 5.80
N ILE A 12 9.73 -11.28 6.11
CA ILE A 12 8.90 -10.37 5.29
C ILE A 12 9.76 -9.53 4.36
N VAL A 13 10.89 -9.03 4.85
CA VAL A 13 11.80 -8.18 4.09
C VAL A 13 12.60 -9.02 3.09
N GLU A 14 13.11 -10.17 3.53
CA GLU A 14 13.95 -11.08 2.76
C GLU A 14 13.16 -12.23 2.10
N ASP A 15 11.83 -12.13 2.01
CA ASP A 15 10.97 -13.20 1.47
C ASP A 15 11.48 -13.68 0.09
N PRO A 16 12.03 -14.91 0.00
CA PRO A 16 12.56 -15.44 -1.25
C PRO A 16 11.49 -15.65 -2.34
N LEU A 17 10.22 -15.75 -1.93
CA LEU A 17 9.07 -15.95 -2.83
C LEU A 17 8.52 -14.64 -3.37
N ASP A 18 8.90 -13.50 -2.82
CA ASP A 18 8.49 -12.19 -3.32
C ASP A 18 9.09 -11.93 -4.71
N ARG A 19 10.34 -12.37 -4.97
CA ARG A 19 11.14 -12.08 -6.19
C ARG A 19 11.24 -10.58 -6.56
N CYS A 20 10.45 -9.70 -5.97
CA CYS A 20 10.38 -8.27 -6.25
C CYS A 20 11.59 -7.48 -5.74
N LYS A 21 12.47 -8.08 -4.91
CA LYS A 21 13.75 -7.42 -4.56
C LYS A 21 14.63 -7.15 -5.79
N TRP A 22 14.41 -7.92 -6.86
CA TRP A 22 15.13 -7.81 -8.12
C TRP A 22 14.31 -7.12 -9.22
N GLY A 23 13.14 -6.56 -8.86
CA GLY A 23 12.18 -5.99 -9.80
C GLY A 23 11.04 -6.94 -10.18
N PRO A 24 10.15 -6.52 -11.09
CA PRO A 24 10.26 -5.28 -11.87
C PRO A 24 10.13 -4.03 -10.99
N PHE A 25 10.86 -2.99 -11.37
CA PHE A 25 10.72 -1.68 -10.76
C PHE A 25 9.84 -0.81 -11.64
N VAL A 26 8.97 -0.03 -11.02
CA VAL A 26 8.02 0.86 -11.70
C VAL A 26 8.21 2.28 -11.24
N LEU A 27 7.88 3.24 -12.10
CA LEU A 27 7.82 4.64 -11.71
C LEU A 27 6.54 4.87 -10.91
N ALA A 28 6.68 5.24 -9.64
CA ALA A 28 5.56 5.63 -8.79
C ALA A 28 5.54 7.15 -8.58
N HIS A 29 4.34 7.72 -8.55
CA HIS A 29 4.14 9.15 -8.39
C HIS A 29 4.51 9.68 -6.99
N MET A 30 4.38 8.84 -5.96
CA MET A 30 4.62 9.11 -4.53
C MET A 30 3.75 10.19 -3.86
N ASN A 31 3.29 11.19 -4.60
CA ASN A 31 2.30 12.18 -4.15
C ASN A 31 0.95 12.03 -4.89
N PHE A 32 0.44 10.79 -4.97
CA PHE A 32 -0.77 10.48 -5.75
C PHE A 32 -2.05 10.85 -4.99
N ASN A 33 -2.28 12.14 -4.78
CA ASN A 33 -3.45 12.68 -4.09
C ASN A 33 -4.44 13.33 -5.10
N PRO A 34 -5.72 13.56 -4.73
CA PRO A 34 -6.72 14.07 -5.67
C PRO A 34 -6.41 15.45 -6.27
N GLN A 35 -5.59 16.29 -5.63
CA GLN A 35 -5.20 17.61 -6.16
C GLN A 35 -4.26 17.48 -7.37
N ASN A 36 -3.57 16.34 -7.46
CA ASN A 36 -2.64 16.02 -8.55
C ASN A 36 -3.29 15.17 -9.66
N ILE A 37 -4.62 15.05 -9.66
CA ILE A 37 -5.36 14.24 -10.64
C ILE A 37 -6.42 15.10 -11.34
N ILE A 38 -6.36 15.14 -12.67
CA ILE A 38 -7.42 15.72 -13.49
C ILE A 38 -8.41 14.62 -13.83
N PHE A 39 -9.67 14.80 -13.43
CA PHE A 39 -10.77 13.89 -13.74
C PHE A 39 -11.61 14.40 -14.91
N ALA A 40 -12.14 13.48 -15.72
CA ALA A 40 -13.15 13.79 -16.71
C ALA A 40 -14.42 14.30 -16.01
N ARG A 41 -15.03 15.35 -16.58
CA ARG A 41 -16.25 15.96 -16.06
C ARG A 41 -17.40 14.95 -15.96
N GLU A 42 -17.43 13.99 -16.89
CA GLU A 42 -18.41 12.91 -16.94
C GLU A 42 -17.71 11.58 -16.66
N GLY A 43 -18.28 10.76 -15.78
CA GLY A 43 -17.81 9.40 -15.51
C GLY A 43 -16.57 9.26 -14.61
N GLY A 44 -15.90 10.36 -14.21
CA GLY A 44 -14.84 10.33 -13.20
C GLY A 44 -13.56 9.60 -13.62
N GLN A 45 -13.34 9.45 -14.92
CA GLN A 45 -12.12 8.86 -15.48
C GLN A 45 -10.91 9.75 -15.20
N ILE A 46 -9.75 9.15 -14.90
CA ILE A 46 -8.49 9.90 -14.77
C ILE A 46 -8.02 10.31 -16.17
N LEU A 47 -7.94 11.62 -16.43
CA LEU A 47 -7.43 12.17 -17.69
C LEU A 47 -5.93 12.45 -17.62
N CYS A 48 -5.45 12.89 -16.46
CA CYS A 48 -4.06 13.28 -16.30
C CYS A 48 -3.63 13.18 -14.83
N VAL A 49 -2.35 12.85 -14.61
CA VAL A 49 -1.68 12.91 -13.32
C VAL A 49 -0.59 13.98 -13.42
N LEU A 50 -0.64 14.98 -12.55
CA LEU A 50 0.25 16.14 -12.51
C LEU A 50 1.27 16.01 -11.38
N ASP A 51 2.31 16.84 -11.38
CA ASP A 51 3.21 17.01 -10.23
C ASP A 51 4.07 15.78 -9.89
N TRP A 52 4.85 15.33 -10.87
CA TRP A 52 5.75 14.17 -10.77
C TRP A 52 7.07 14.46 -10.03
N GLU A 53 7.22 15.60 -9.37
CA GLU A 53 8.49 16.03 -8.75
C GLU A 53 8.98 15.09 -7.65
N THR A 54 8.04 14.40 -6.99
CA THR A 54 8.33 13.41 -5.93
C THR A 54 8.39 11.98 -6.43
N SER A 55 8.27 11.77 -7.75
CA SER A 55 8.22 10.43 -8.31
C SER A 55 9.54 9.67 -8.07
N LEU A 56 9.41 8.36 -7.83
CA LEU A 56 10.58 7.50 -7.66
C LEU A 56 10.32 6.09 -8.17
N THR A 57 11.42 5.43 -8.51
CA THR A 57 11.44 4.04 -8.92
C THR A 57 11.26 3.15 -7.69
N VAL A 58 10.13 2.46 -7.61
CA VAL A 58 9.78 1.54 -6.52
C VAL A 58 9.72 0.11 -7.01
N PRO A 59 9.96 -0.89 -6.14
CA PRO A 59 9.60 -2.26 -6.44
C PRO A 59 8.10 -2.39 -6.73
N LEU A 60 7.72 -3.23 -7.70
CA LEU A 60 6.33 -3.40 -8.09
C LEU A 60 5.40 -3.80 -6.92
N TRP A 61 5.89 -4.50 -5.90
CA TRP A 61 5.07 -4.84 -4.73
C TRP A 61 4.49 -3.60 -4.03
N ALA A 62 5.08 -2.42 -4.19
CA ALA A 62 4.52 -1.17 -3.67
C ALA A 62 3.12 -0.85 -4.26
N LEU A 63 2.72 -1.48 -5.36
CA LEU A 63 1.39 -1.31 -5.95
C LEU A 63 0.24 -1.72 -5.02
N VAL A 64 0.47 -2.70 -4.12
CA VAL A 64 -0.54 -3.08 -3.13
C VAL A 64 -0.62 -2.09 -1.96
N CYS A 65 0.33 -1.16 -1.82
CA CYS A 65 0.21 -0.06 -0.87
C CYS A 65 -0.84 0.94 -1.35
N TYR A 66 -1.73 1.34 -0.44
CA TYR A 66 -2.81 2.26 -0.77
C TYR A 66 -2.33 3.72 -0.84
N PRO A 67 -2.91 4.54 -1.72
CA PRO A 67 -2.71 5.99 -1.66
C PRO A 67 -3.02 6.50 -0.25
N SER A 68 -2.12 7.33 0.30
CA SER A 68 -2.20 7.82 1.69
C SER A 68 -3.53 8.49 2.01
N TRP A 69 -4.08 9.21 1.03
CA TRP A 69 -5.37 9.89 1.13
C TRP A 69 -6.58 8.96 1.24
N PHE A 70 -6.45 7.64 1.08
CA PHE A 70 -7.56 6.71 1.32
C PHE A 70 -7.98 6.73 2.79
N GLY A 71 -7.02 6.76 3.70
CA GLY A 71 -7.24 6.73 5.15
C GLY A 71 -6.91 8.02 5.89
N GLN A 72 -6.16 8.94 5.29
CA GLN A 72 -5.81 10.22 5.89
C GLN A 72 -6.76 11.34 5.45
N GLU A 73 -6.89 12.35 6.30
CA GLU A 73 -7.40 13.66 5.92
C GLU A 73 -6.50 14.19 4.80
N CYS A 74 -7.04 14.40 3.59
CA CYS A 74 -6.29 15.18 2.60
C CYS A 74 -5.98 16.54 3.22
N PRO A 75 -4.75 17.06 3.11
CA PRO A 75 -4.45 18.43 3.51
C PRO A 75 -5.47 19.39 2.86
N GLY A 76 -6.24 20.09 3.67
CA GLY A 76 -7.32 21.00 3.21
C GLY A 76 -8.74 20.40 3.17
N MET A 77 -8.94 19.12 3.49
CA MET A 77 -10.28 18.54 3.68
C MET A 77 -10.58 18.34 5.17
N SER A 78 -11.51 19.13 5.71
CA SER A 78 -11.91 19.14 7.13
C SER A 78 -12.64 17.90 7.62
N ARG A 79 -12.84 16.88 6.76
CA ARG A 79 -13.66 15.71 7.08
C ARG A 79 -12.78 14.49 7.33
N LYS A 80 -12.75 14.07 8.58
CA LYS A 80 -12.24 12.75 8.99
C LYS A 80 -13.06 11.67 8.26
N ARG A 81 -12.40 10.86 7.42
CA ARG A 81 -13.09 9.85 6.62
C ARG A 81 -13.56 8.69 7.51
N ASN A 82 -14.76 8.18 7.25
CA ASN A 82 -15.32 7.07 8.01
C ASN A 82 -14.47 5.80 7.78
N PRO A 83 -14.12 5.01 8.81
CA PRO A 83 -13.42 3.74 8.65
C PRO A 83 -14.06 2.80 7.60
N ARG A 84 -15.40 2.78 7.49
CA ARG A 84 -16.11 1.99 6.48
C ARG A 84 -15.84 2.48 5.06
N GLU A 85 -15.79 3.80 4.86
CA GLU A 85 -15.46 4.40 3.55
C GLU A 85 -14.01 4.13 3.17
N THR A 86 -13.09 4.27 4.14
CA THR A 86 -11.67 3.93 3.94
C THR A 86 -11.51 2.47 3.50
N GLN A 87 -12.20 1.53 4.16
CA GLN A 87 -12.16 0.13 3.79
C GLN A 87 -12.74 -0.09 2.38
N MET A 88 -13.88 0.53 2.06
CA MET A 88 -14.49 0.47 0.73
C MET A 88 -13.54 0.95 -0.37
N PHE A 89 -12.78 2.03 -0.16
CA PHE A 89 -11.77 2.49 -1.13
C PHE A 89 -10.64 1.48 -1.31
N LYS A 90 -10.11 0.93 -0.21
CA LYS A 90 -9.05 -0.09 -0.23
C LYS A 90 -9.50 -1.33 -1.00
N ASP A 91 -10.69 -1.85 -0.68
CA ASP A 91 -11.27 -3.04 -1.33
C ASP A 91 -11.52 -2.78 -2.82
N THR A 92 -12.06 -1.61 -3.16
CA THR A 92 -12.30 -1.22 -4.56
C THR A 92 -11.01 -1.14 -5.34
N TYR A 93 -9.95 -0.54 -4.77
CA TYR A 93 -8.65 -0.42 -5.42
C TYR A 93 -8.04 -1.80 -5.76
N ILE A 94 -8.03 -2.73 -4.80
CA ILE A 94 -7.54 -4.10 -5.05
C ILE A 94 -8.39 -4.79 -6.11
N ARG A 95 -9.71 -4.70 -6.01
CA ARG A 95 -10.62 -5.32 -6.98
C ARG A 95 -10.42 -4.77 -8.39
N GLU A 96 -10.31 -3.46 -8.55
CA GLU A 96 -10.08 -2.85 -9.86
C GLU A 96 -8.69 -3.18 -10.39
N LEU A 97 -7.65 -3.24 -9.55
CA LEU A 97 -6.33 -3.72 -9.96
C LEU A 97 -6.38 -5.17 -10.48
N GLN A 98 -7.11 -6.06 -9.81
CA GLN A 98 -7.28 -7.46 -10.24
C GLN A 98 -8.07 -7.58 -11.54
N LYS A 99 -9.06 -6.70 -11.74
CA LYS A 99 -9.99 -6.75 -12.88
C LYS A 99 -9.43 -6.10 -14.13
N LEU A 100 -8.79 -4.94 -13.98
CA LEU A 100 -8.40 -4.07 -15.10
C LEU A 100 -6.98 -4.30 -15.59
N THR A 101 -6.15 -5.01 -14.82
CA THR A 101 -4.82 -5.37 -15.31
C THR A 101 -4.89 -6.60 -16.21
N LEU A 102 -4.31 -6.48 -17.41
CA LEU A 102 -4.01 -7.63 -18.27
C LEU A 102 -2.56 -8.11 -18.10
N GLU A 103 -1.77 -7.37 -17.33
CA GLU A 103 -0.35 -7.65 -17.12
C GLU A 103 -0.17 -8.73 -16.06
N GLN A 104 0.36 -9.89 -16.47
CA GLN A 104 0.57 -11.04 -15.59
C GLN A 104 1.43 -10.71 -14.37
N PHE A 105 2.42 -9.83 -14.51
CA PHE A 105 3.29 -9.44 -13.39
C PHE A 105 2.55 -8.61 -12.32
N ILE A 106 1.52 -7.85 -12.70
CA ILE A 106 0.66 -7.13 -11.75
C ILE A 106 -0.22 -8.13 -10.99
N LEU A 107 -0.79 -9.12 -11.69
CA LEU A 107 -1.62 -10.15 -11.05
C LEU A 107 -0.82 -10.97 -10.04
N ILE A 108 0.42 -11.34 -10.36
CA ILE A 108 1.34 -12.02 -9.42
C ILE A 108 1.49 -11.21 -8.13
N VAL A 109 1.51 -9.88 -8.22
CA VAL A 109 1.63 -9.03 -7.04
C VAL A 109 0.31 -8.93 -6.28
N VAL A 110 -0.77 -8.56 -6.94
CA VAL A 110 -2.06 -8.24 -6.28
C VAL A 110 -2.77 -9.50 -5.76
N GLN A 111 -2.43 -10.69 -6.27
CA GLN A 111 -3.00 -11.96 -5.81
C GLN A 111 -2.12 -12.69 -4.80
N ASN A 112 -0.92 -12.18 -4.49
CA ASN A 112 0.00 -12.86 -3.57
C ASN A 112 -0.29 -12.50 -2.10
N PRO A 113 -0.75 -13.45 -1.26
CA PRO A 113 -1.07 -13.19 0.15
C PRO A 113 0.13 -12.73 0.98
N ARG A 114 1.36 -13.07 0.55
CA ARG A 114 2.59 -12.61 1.23
C ARG A 114 2.82 -11.11 1.02
N LEU A 115 2.41 -10.55 -0.12
CA LEU A 115 2.55 -9.11 -0.36
C LEU A 115 1.53 -8.30 0.43
N GLU A 116 0.37 -8.89 0.74
CA GLU A 116 -0.57 -8.32 1.69
C GLU A 116 0.05 -8.24 3.10
N LEU A 117 0.80 -9.26 3.54
CA LEU A 117 1.55 -9.21 4.79
C LEU A 117 2.63 -8.11 4.77
N LYS A 118 3.37 -7.99 3.67
CA LYS A 118 4.41 -6.96 3.47
C LYS A 118 3.82 -5.55 3.48
N ARG A 119 2.67 -5.36 2.84
CA ARG A 119 1.89 -4.12 2.85
C ARG A 119 1.48 -3.74 4.27
N ARG A 120 0.90 -4.67 5.03
CA ARG A 120 0.51 -4.43 6.44
C ARG A 120 1.72 -4.05 7.29
N PHE A 121 2.84 -4.74 7.11
CA PHE A 121 4.10 -4.38 7.77
C PHE A 121 4.54 -2.95 7.41
N ALA A 122 4.54 -2.59 6.12
CA ALA A 122 4.91 -1.24 5.67
C ALA A 122 3.97 -0.15 6.23
N GLU A 123 2.65 -0.40 6.28
CA GLU A 123 1.69 0.52 6.87
C GLU A 123 1.97 0.77 8.35
N VAL A 124 2.32 -0.27 9.10
CA VAL A 124 2.55 -0.18 10.55
C VAL A 124 3.93 0.39 10.86
N ALA A 125 4.95 0.02 10.07
CA ALA A 125 6.32 0.53 10.21
C ALA A 125 6.46 2.01 9.88
N THR A 126 5.54 2.58 9.10
CA THR A 126 5.51 4.00 8.72
C THR A 126 4.61 4.85 9.62
N LEU A 127 4.00 4.26 10.65
CA LEU A 127 3.17 5.01 11.60
C LEU A 127 4.02 5.96 12.46
N PRO A 128 3.48 7.14 12.82
CA PRO A 128 4.16 8.06 13.72
C PRO A 128 4.30 7.45 15.13
N TRP A 129 5.33 7.87 15.89
CA TRP A 129 5.66 7.33 17.22
C TRP A 129 4.48 7.14 18.19
N PRO A 130 3.50 8.07 18.32
CA PRO A 130 2.35 7.88 19.21
C PRO A 130 1.49 6.64 18.88
N LYS A 131 1.61 6.11 17.66
CA LYS A 131 0.92 4.94 17.15
C LYS A 131 1.78 3.66 17.17
N ALA A 132 2.94 3.67 17.84
CA ALA A 132 3.84 2.52 17.90
C ALA A 132 3.21 1.27 18.54
N HIS A 133 2.16 1.40 19.36
CA HIS A 133 1.43 0.26 19.93
C HIS A 133 0.80 -0.64 18.87
N PHE A 134 0.36 -0.08 17.72
CA PHE A 134 -0.14 -0.88 16.60
C PHE A 134 0.91 -1.84 16.03
N MET A 135 2.20 -1.48 16.12
CA MET A 135 3.29 -2.39 15.76
C MET A 135 3.37 -3.58 16.71
N GLN A 136 3.24 -3.33 18.02
CA GLN A 136 3.23 -4.40 19.01
C GLN A 136 2.03 -5.34 18.83
N ASP A 137 0.84 -4.79 18.59
CA ASP A 137 -0.38 -5.57 18.34
C ASP A 137 -0.24 -6.44 17.09
N TRP A 138 0.25 -5.86 15.99
CA TRP A 138 0.47 -6.58 14.75
C TRP A 138 1.52 -7.70 14.93
N ILE A 139 2.62 -7.46 15.64
CA ILE A 139 3.60 -8.52 15.96
C ILE A 139 2.92 -9.65 16.73
N ASN A 140 2.12 -9.32 17.75
CA ASN A 140 1.43 -10.31 18.57
C ASN A 140 0.44 -11.15 17.75
N GLU A 141 -0.27 -10.54 16.79
CA GLU A 141 -1.17 -11.27 15.87
C GLU A 141 -0.42 -12.25 14.96
N ASN A 142 0.77 -11.88 14.49
CA ASN A 142 1.51 -12.64 13.49
C ASN A 142 2.58 -13.56 14.08
N THR A 143 2.67 -13.67 15.41
CA THR A 143 3.59 -14.59 16.13
C THR A 143 2.88 -15.58 17.04
N LYS A 144 1.54 -15.52 17.15
CA LYS A 144 0.73 -16.35 18.04
C LYS A 144 0.71 -17.85 17.70
N ASP A 145 1.06 -18.22 16.47
CA ASP A 145 1.01 -19.61 15.99
C ASP A 145 2.41 -20.21 15.72
N SER A 146 3.45 -19.77 16.46
CA SER A 146 4.83 -20.27 16.32
C SER A 146 5.54 -20.63 17.62
#